data_AF-A0A535MDK1-F1
#
_entry.id   AF-A0A535MDK1-F1
#
_cell.length_a   1.000
_cell.length_b   1.000
_cell.length_c   1.000
_cell.angle_alpha   90.00
_cell.angle_beta   90.00
_cell.angle_gamma   90.00
#
_symmetry.space_group_name_H-M   'P 1'
#
loop_
_entity.id
_entity.type
_entity.pdbx_description
1 polymer ?
#
loop_
_entity_poly.entity_id
_entity_poly.type
_entity_poly.pdbx_seq_one_letter_code
_entity_poly.pdbx_strand_id
1 'polypeptide(L)'
;MATRMAKRRARPLEGEDIKTSHWEDARHWMSIYDDLLRFKRSLLARVEQELPTLSPIAQRAAARDLTIIEEQLEGYQARLDLWYRRVWELKGLWLDPEGSLVRHQGREAHLTKREFQLLQFLLDHPHRFFTADQIKNRAWAEPALFPEEVRNYVRRVRKILSDLEIPCDLVNRPHTGYSLIFRPDP
;
A
#
# COMPACT_ATOMS: atom_id res chain seq x y z
N MET A 1 -7.19 -18.33 22.18
CA MET A 1 -5.94 -18.88 21.62
C MET A 1 -5.16 -17.76 20.95
N ALA A 2 -4.34 -17.08 21.75
CA ALA A 2 -3.52 -15.95 21.32
C ALA A 2 -2.37 -16.41 20.42
N THR A 3 -1.94 -15.49 19.55
CA THR A 3 -0.61 -15.47 18.92
C THR A 3 -0.37 -16.52 17.83
N ARG A 4 -0.78 -16.21 16.60
CA ARG A 4 -0.10 -16.72 15.41
C ARG A 4 0.33 -15.53 14.56
N MET A 5 1.64 -15.28 14.62
CA MET A 5 2.41 -14.35 13.80
C MET A 5 2.19 -12.87 14.10
N ALA A 6 2.89 -12.38 15.13
CA ALA A 6 3.50 -11.06 14.98
C ALA A 6 4.32 -11.12 13.67
N LYS A 7 3.78 -10.56 12.57
CA LYS A 7 4.49 -10.40 11.29
C LYS A 7 5.91 -10.00 11.64
N ARG A 8 6.88 -10.86 11.32
CA ARG A 8 8.28 -10.62 11.59
C ARG A 8 8.64 -9.39 10.76
N ARG A 9 8.51 -8.20 11.36
CA ARG A 9 8.71 -6.92 10.66
C ARG A 9 10.08 -7.03 10.00
N ALA A 10 10.15 -6.74 8.69
CA ALA A 10 11.44 -6.69 8.03
C ALA A 10 12.38 -5.82 8.87
N ARG A 11 13.61 -6.31 9.08
CA ARG A 11 14.63 -5.52 9.74
C ARG A 11 14.83 -4.23 8.95
N PRO A 12 15.06 -3.10 9.63
CA PRO A 12 15.40 -1.89 8.93
C PRO A 12 16.63 -2.12 8.03
N LEU A 13 16.70 -1.40 6.92
CA LEU A 13 17.94 -1.34 6.15
C LEU A 13 18.99 -0.53 6.92
N GLU A 14 20.26 -0.74 6.60
CA GLU A 14 21.35 0.02 7.22
C GLU A 14 21.19 1.51 6.92
N GLY A 15 21.24 2.35 7.96
CA GLY A 15 21.04 3.80 7.85
C GLY A 15 19.58 4.26 7.83
N GLU A 16 18.60 3.34 7.86
CA GLU A 16 17.19 3.70 7.89
C GLU A 16 16.79 4.35 9.22
N ASP A 17 16.33 5.60 9.18
CA ASP A 17 15.75 6.30 10.34
C ASP A 17 14.32 6.77 10.08
N ILE A 18 13.35 5.97 10.51
CA ILE A 18 11.91 6.27 10.40
C ILE A 18 11.48 7.52 11.17
N LYS A 19 12.30 8.01 12.12
CA LYS A 19 11.97 9.19 12.94
C LYS A 19 12.35 10.51 12.28
N THR A 20 12.95 10.47 11.10
CA THR A 20 13.31 11.69 10.34
C THR A 20 12.16 12.69 10.28
N SER A 21 12.50 13.97 10.39
CA SER A 21 11.60 15.10 10.15
C SER A 21 11.62 15.59 8.70
N HIS A 22 12.53 15.07 7.87
CA HIS A 22 12.68 15.44 6.47
C HIS A 22 11.88 14.50 5.57
N TRP A 23 10.99 15.05 4.76
CA TRP A 23 10.14 14.24 3.88
C TRP A 23 10.95 13.65 2.71
N GLU A 24 12.09 14.29 2.36
CA GLU A 24 13.03 13.82 1.35
C GLU A 24 13.65 12.47 1.73
N ASP A 25 14.03 12.29 3.00
CA ASP A 25 14.54 11.02 3.53
C ASP A 25 13.50 9.92 3.37
N ALA A 26 12.24 10.23 3.68
CA ALA A 26 11.14 9.30 3.56
C ALA A 26 10.89 8.92 2.09
N ARG A 27 10.95 9.89 1.16
CA ARG A 27 10.89 9.62 -0.27
C ARG A 27 12.07 8.78 -0.76
N HIS A 28 13.28 9.01 -0.24
CA HIS A 28 14.47 8.24 -0.58
C HIS A 28 14.31 6.77 -0.20
N TRP A 29 13.92 6.48 1.04
CA TRP A 29 13.69 5.11 1.51
C TRP A 29 12.54 4.43 0.78
N MET A 30 11.47 5.17 0.42
CA MET A 30 10.41 4.64 -0.44
C MET A 30 10.95 4.16 -1.79
N SER A 31 11.83 4.95 -2.42
CA SER A 31 12.47 4.56 -3.69
C SER A 31 13.29 3.28 -3.53
N ILE A 32 14.12 3.21 -2.49
CA ILE A 32 14.96 2.02 -2.21
C ILE A 32 14.09 0.77 -2.04
N TYR A 33 13.01 0.85 -1.25
CA TYR A 33 12.13 -0.29 -1.04
C TYR A 33 11.35 -0.68 -2.30
N ASP A 34 10.88 0.28 -3.12
CA ASP A 34 10.25 -0.01 -4.41
C ASP A 34 11.22 -0.74 -5.35
N ASP A 35 12.47 -0.29 -5.43
CA ASP A 35 13.52 -0.92 -6.24
C ASP A 35 13.78 -2.37 -5.80
N LEU A 36 13.93 -2.60 -4.49
CA LEU A 36 14.13 -3.94 -3.93
C LEU A 36 12.94 -4.87 -4.21
N LEU A 37 11.71 -4.35 -4.04
CA LEU A 37 10.49 -5.11 -4.31
C LEU A 37 10.36 -5.46 -5.78
N ARG A 38 10.60 -4.50 -6.68
CA ARG A 38 10.57 -4.70 -8.13
C ARG A 38 11.59 -5.75 -8.56
N PHE A 39 12.82 -5.63 -8.07
CA PHE A 39 13.90 -6.59 -8.35
C PHE A 39 13.57 -7.99 -7.86
N LYS A 40 13.12 -8.15 -6.60
CA LYS A 40 12.82 -9.48 -6.05
C LYS A 40 11.59 -10.12 -6.69
N ARG A 41 10.57 -9.34 -7.06
CA ARG A 41 9.40 -9.84 -7.79
C ARG A 41 9.78 -10.35 -9.19
N SER A 42 10.68 -9.66 -9.89
CA SER A 42 11.10 -10.12 -11.22
C SER A 42 11.90 -11.42 -11.14
N LEU A 43 12.76 -11.57 -10.13
CA LEU A 43 13.44 -12.83 -9.85
C LEU A 43 12.46 -13.95 -9.52
N LEU A 44 11.51 -13.69 -8.62
CA LEU A 44 10.51 -14.67 -8.21
C LEU A 44 9.70 -15.18 -9.41
N ALA A 45 9.17 -14.26 -10.23
CA ALA A 45 8.40 -14.60 -11.42
C ALA A 45 9.19 -15.46 -12.41
N ARG A 46 10.50 -15.21 -12.56
CA ARG A 46 11.36 -16.04 -13.40
C ARG A 46 11.54 -17.45 -12.82
N VAL A 47 11.78 -17.55 -11.50
CA VAL A 47 11.91 -18.86 -10.84
C VAL A 47 10.62 -19.66 -10.96
N GLU A 48 9.46 -19.02 -10.76
CA GLU A 48 8.15 -19.67 -10.90
C GLU A 48 7.91 -20.24 -12.30
N GLN A 49 8.39 -19.56 -13.35
CA GLN A 49 8.30 -20.03 -14.73
C GLN A 49 9.23 -21.20 -15.02
N GLU A 50 10.44 -21.20 -14.46
CA GLU A 50 11.43 -22.25 -14.67
C GLU A 50 11.18 -23.50 -13.79
N LEU A 51 10.54 -23.33 -12.62
CA LEU A 51 10.31 -24.39 -11.62
C LEU A 51 9.66 -25.67 -12.18
N PRO A 52 8.62 -25.61 -13.05
CA PRO A 52 7.98 -26.81 -13.59
C PRO A 52 8.91 -27.64 -14.50
N THR A 53 9.98 -27.04 -15.03
CA THR A 53 10.96 -27.74 -15.91
C THR A 53 11.96 -28.58 -15.12
N LEU A 54 12.07 -28.36 -13.81
CA LEU A 54 13.02 -29.06 -12.95
C LEU A 54 12.52 -30.44 -12.52
N SER A 55 13.44 -31.30 -12.09
CA SER A 55 13.08 -32.60 -11.50
C SER A 55 12.31 -32.41 -10.18
N PRO A 56 11.48 -33.39 -9.76
CA PRO A 56 10.68 -33.26 -8.52
C PRO A 56 11.49 -33.02 -7.24
N ILE A 57 12.74 -33.51 -7.17
CA ILE A 57 13.63 -33.27 -6.02
C ILE A 57 14.10 -31.81 -6.02
N ALA A 58 14.51 -31.29 -7.18
CA ALA A 58 14.93 -29.90 -7.34
C ALA A 58 13.77 -28.93 -7.07
N GLN A 59 12.55 -29.26 -7.50
CA GLN A 59 11.35 -28.46 -7.19
C GLN A 59 11.11 -28.34 -5.68
N ARG A 60 11.19 -29.45 -4.94
CA ARG A 60 11.03 -29.45 -3.48
C ARG A 60 12.14 -28.67 -2.76
N ALA A 61 13.36 -28.72 -3.28
CA ALA A 61 14.45 -27.92 -2.74
C ALA A 61 14.17 -26.42 -2.93
N ALA A 62 13.85 -26.00 -4.15
CA ALA A 62 13.55 -24.61 -4.50
C ALA A 62 12.32 -24.05 -3.80
N ALA A 63 11.29 -24.87 -3.51
CA ALA A 63 10.10 -24.44 -2.79
C ALA A 63 10.40 -23.80 -1.43
N ARG A 64 11.44 -24.28 -0.73
CA ARG A 64 11.86 -23.69 0.56
C ARG A 64 12.48 -22.31 0.39
N ASP A 65 13.26 -22.13 -0.68
CA ASP A 65 13.89 -20.84 -1.01
C ASP A 65 12.84 -19.81 -1.43
N LEU A 66 11.83 -20.25 -2.19
CA LEU A 66 10.69 -19.42 -2.60
C LEU A 66 9.94 -18.84 -1.40
N THR A 67 9.61 -19.67 -0.40
CA THR A 67 8.97 -19.20 0.83
C THR A 67 9.78 -18.10 1.54
N ILE A 68 11.10 -18.24 1.59
CA ILE A 68 11.98 -17.21 2.20
C ILE A 68 11.92 -15.91 1.40
N ILE A 69 11.92 -15.98 0.06
CA ILE A 69 11.84 -14.81 -0.82
C ILE A 69 10.48 -14.11 -0.66
N GLU A 70 9.39 -14.87 -0.60
CA GLU A 70 8.04 -14.36 -0.38
C GLU A 70 7.93 -13.64 0.98
N GLU A 71 8.42 -14.26 2.06
CA GLU A 71 8.45 -13.64 3.39
C GLU A 71 9.25 -12.33 3.39
N GLN A 72 10.39 -12.28 2.66
CA GLN A 72 11.17 -11.05 2.51
C GLN A 72 10.40 -9.97 1.74
N LEU A 73 9.72 -10.34 0.65
CA LEU A 73 8.90 -9.42 -0.15
C LEU A 73 7.76 -8.82 0.68
N GLU A 74 7.08 -9.63 1.49
CA GLU A 74 6.06 -9.12 2.42
C GLU A 74 6.66 -8.14 3.44
N GLY A 75 7.86 -8.45 3.94
CA GLY A 75 8.59 -7.60 4.85
C GLY A 75 8.95 -6.23 4.25
N TYR A 76 9.53 -6.20 3.05
CA TYR A 76 9.87 -4.96 2.35
C TYR A 76 8.63 -4.15 1.99
N GLN A 77 7.55 -4.82 1.60
CA GLN A 77 6.32 -4.13 1.32
C GLN A 77 5.73 -3.50 2.59
N ALA A 78 5.80 -4.17 3.74
CA ALA A 78 5.36 -3.58 5.00
C ALA A 78 6.22 -2.37 5.41
N ARG A 79 7.52 -2.37 5.08
CA ARG A 79 8.43 -1.22 5.26
C ARG A 79 8.09 -0.06 4.33
N LEU A 80 7.82 -0.35 3.06
CA LEU A 80 7.39 0.65 2.09
C LEU A 80 6.09 1.34 2.57
N ASP A 81 5.09 0.56 3.01
CA ASP A 81 3.84 1.09 3.55
C ASP A 81 4.06 1.94 4.83
N LEU A 82 5.07 1.63 5.66
CA LEU A 82 5.46 2.44 6.82
C LEU A 82 6.00 3.81 6.38
N TRP A 83 6.92 3.81 5.41
CA TRP A 83 7.52 5.04 4.91
C TRP A 83 6.51 5.96 4.22
N TYR A 84 5.55 5.40 3.49
CA TYR A 84 4.47 6.19 2.93
C TYR A 84 3.61 6.88 3.98
N ARG A 85 3.22 6.17 5.04
CA ARG A 85 2.52 6.78 6.19
C ARG A 85 3.35 7.90 6.82
N ARG A 86 4.65 7.68 6.94
CA ARG A 86 5.56 8.71 7.44
C ARG A 86 5.60 9.95 6.54
N VAL A 87 5.64 9.78 5.21
CA VAL A 87 5.56 10.92 4.28
C VAL A 87 4.24 11.68 4.45
N TRP A 88 3.11 10.98 4.60
CA TRP A 88 1.82 11.61 4.83
C TRP A 88 1.81 12.48 6.09
N GLU A 89 2.33 11.96 7.20
CA GLU A 89 2.49 12.72 8.45
C GLU A 89 3.37 13.96 8.24
N LEU A 90 4.52 13.81 7.57
CA LEU A 90 5.48 14.89 7.32
C LEU A 90 4.93 15.96 6.36
N LYS A 91 4.08 15.59 5.39
CA LYS A 91 3.38 16.52 4.49
C LYS A 91 2.09 17.07 5.11
N GLY A 92 1.76 16.72 6.37
CA GLY A 92 0.68 17.31 7.16
C GLY A 92 -0.71 16.72 6.91
N LEU A 93 -0.80 15.47 6.43
CA LEU A 93 -2.05 14.73 6.29
C LEU A 93 -2.41 14.03 7.61
N TRP A 94 -3.65 14.24 8.06
CA TRP A 94 -4.18 13.64 9.29
C TRP A 94 -5.60 13.10 9.07
N LEU A 95 -5.90 11.95 9.69
CA LEU A 95 -7.18 11.26 9.59
C LEU A 95 -7.77 11.05 10.98
N ASP A 96 -9.06 11.35 11.13
CA ASP A 96 -9.87 11.10 12.32
C ASP A 96 -10.85 9.94 12.08
N PRO A 97 -10.59 8.74 12.63
CA PRO A 97 -11.50 7.62 12.51
C PRO A 97 -12.85 7.82 13.20
N GLU A 98 -12.88 8.61 14.26
CA GLU A 98 -14.07 8.82 15.09
C GLU A 98 -15.01 9.84 14.43
N GLY A 99 -14.43 10.95 13.98
CA GLY A 99 -15.16 12.02 13.28
C GLY A 99 -15.38 11.79 11.78
N SER A 100 -14.76 10.76 11.18
CA SER A 100 -14.66 10.61 9.72
C SER A 100 -14.18 11.91 9.05
N LEU A 101 -13.15 12.52 9.62
CA LEU A 101 -12.60 13.80 9.18
C LEU A 101 -11.21 13.56 8.58
N VAL A 102 -10.89 14.27 7.50
CA VAL A 102 -9.52 14.36 6.99
C VAL A 102 -9.06 15.81 7.03
N ARG A 103 -7.79 16.01 7.38
CA ARG A 103 -7.14 17.33 7.41
C ARG A 103 -5.83 17.28 6.64
N HIS A 104 -5.57 18.32 5.85
CA HIS A 104 -4.31 18.51 5.14
C HIS A 104 -3.95 20.00 5.13
N GLN A 105 -2.75 20.34 5.62
CA GLN A 105 -2.22 21.71 5.62
C GLN A 105 -3.21 22.78 6.16
N GLY A 106 -3.93 22.44 7.23
CA GLY A 106 -4.90 23.33 7.88
C GLY A 106 -6.30 23.38 7.25
N ARG A 107 -6.51 22.69 6.12
CA ARG A 107 -7.82 22.51 5.48
C ARG A 107 -8.42 21.18 5.89
N GLU A 108 -9.74 21.11 6.08
CA GLU A 108 -10.42 19.88 6.50
C GLU A 108 -11.72 19.61 5.74
N ALA A 109 -12.09 18.33 5.67
CA ALA A 109 -13.35 17.89 5.07
C ALA A 109 -13.91 16.70 5.84
N HIS A 110 -15.24 16.69 6.01
CA HIS A 110 -15.96 15.54 6.55
C HIS A 110 -16.25 14.54 5.43
N LEU A 111 -16.07 13.27 5.75
CA LEU A 111 -16.32 12.13 4.88
C LEU A 111 -17.46 11.31 5.47
N THR A 112 -18.21 10.63 4.61
CA THR A 112 -19.00 9.50 5.07
C THR A 112 -18.08 8.39 5.56
N LYS A 113 -18.59 7.50 6.42
CA LYS A 113 -17.83 6.34 6.92
C LYS A 113 -17.17 5.52 5.80
N ARG A 114 -17.86 5.33 4.67
CA ARG A 114 -17.35 4.53 3.54
C ARG A 114 -16.25 5.25 2.77
N GLU A 115 -16.39 6.55 2.56
CA GLU A 115 -15.36 7.38 1.93
C GLU A 115 -14.10 7.43 2.80
N PHE A 116 -14.27 7.60 4.12
CA PHE A 116 -13.18 7.55 5.08
C PHE A 116 -12.47 6.19 5.07
N GLN A 117 -13.22 5.09 5.18
CA GLN A 117 -12.65 3.74 5.13
C GLN A 117 -11.91 3.47 3.82
N LEU A 118 -12.44 3.95 2.68
CA LEU A 118 -11.77 3.83 1.39
C LEU A 118 -10.46 4.62 1.35
N LEU A 119 -10.50 5.88 1.77
CA LEU A 119 -9.33 6.75 1.78
C LEU A 119 -8.25 6.20 2.72
N GLN A 120 -8.63 5.83 3.95
CA GLN A 120 -7.71 5.24 4.92
C GLN A 120 -7.10 3.94 4.37
N PHE A 121 -7.90 3.04 3.83
CA PHE A 121 -7.40 1.78 3.26
C PHE A 121 -6.37 2.01 2.15
N LEU A 122 -6.60 2.96 1.26
CA LEU A 122 -5.67 3.27 0.18
C LEU A 122 -4.40 3.99 0.69
N LEU A 123 -4.51 4.81 1.74
CA LEU A 123 -3.37 5.47 2.39
C LEU A 123 -2.51 4.51 3.21
N ASP A 124 -3.12 3.47 3.77
CA ASP A 124 -2.45 2.37 4.47
C ASP A 124 -1.77 1.39 3.50
N HIS A 125 -2.21 1.35 2.25
CA HIS A 125 -1.66 0.52 1.17
C HIS A 125 -1.32 1.31 -0.11
N PRO A 126 -0.50 2.35 0.00
CA PRO A 126 -0.14 3.19 -1.13
C PRO A 126 0.71 2.40 -2.14
N HIS A 127 0.60 2.75 -3.42
CA HIS A 127 1.26 2.06 -4.54
C HIS A 127 0.87 0.58 -4.72
N ARG A 128 -0.16 0.11 -4.03
CA ARG A 128 -0.82 -1.18 -4.29
C ARG A 128 -2.14 -0.94 -5.00
N PHE A 129 -2.38 -1.72 -6.04
CA PHE A 129 -3.64 -1.68 -6.77
C PHE A 129 -4.63 -2.67 -6.17
N PHE A 130 -5.86 -2.22 -5.99
CA PHE A 130 -6.97 -3.04 -5.51
C PHE A 130 -8.18 -2.95 -6.45
N THR A 131 -8.72 -4.09 -6.83
CA THR A 131 -9.99 -4.14 -7.58
C THR A 131 -11.15 -3.65 -6.71
N ALA A 132 -12.29 -3.31 -7.34
CA ALA A 132 -13.48 -2.90 -6.62
C ALA A 132 -13.94 -3.98 -5.60
N ASP A 133 -13.88 -5.26 -5.98
CA ASP A 133 -14.20 -6.36 -5.07
C ASP A 133 -13.20 -6.51 -3.94
N GLN A 134 -11.90 -6.33 -4.20
CA GLN A 134 -10.90 -6.33 -3.14
C GLN A 134 -11.13 -5.19 -2.14
N ILE A 135 -11.48 -3.99 -2.61
CA ILE A 135 -11.82 -2.86 -1.75
C ILE A 135 -13.02 -3.19 -0.86
N LYS A 136 -14.13 -3.66 -1.44
CA LYS A 136 -15.31 -4.06 -0.66
C LYS A 136 -15.00 -5.10 0.41
N ASN A 137 -14.23 -6.11 0.04
CA ASN A 137 -13.91 -7.22 0.94
C ASN A 137 -12.94 -6.80 2.05
N ARG A 138 -11.97 -5.93 1.75
CA ARG A 138 -10.88 -5.60 2.68
C ARG A 138 -11.09 -4.29 3.44
N ALA A 139 -11.59 -3.24 2.79
CA ALA A 139 -11.85 -1.96 3.42
C ALA A 139 -13.17 -1.96 4.20
N TRP A 140 -14.17 -2.71 3.72
CA TRP A 140 -15.54 -2.65 4.24
C TRP A 140 -16.05 -3.95 4.86
N ALA A 141 -15.36 -5.07 4.61
CA ALA A 141 -15.80 -6.42 4.98
C ALA A 141 -17.22 -6.76 4.49
N GLU A 142 -17.60 -6.22 3.31
CA GLU A 142 -18.97 -6.32 2.79
C GLU A 142 -18.99 -6.76 1.31
N PRO A 143 -18.95 -8.08 1.06
CA PRO A 143 -18.87 -8.63 -0.30
C PRO A 143 -20.12 -8.35 -1.14
N ALA A 144 -21.27 -8.09 -0.49
CA ALA A 144 -22.57 -7.90 -1.13
C ALA A 144 -22.75 -6.53 -1.83
N LEU A 145 -21.91 -5.53 -1.51
CA LEU A 145 -21.97 -4.22 -2.16
C LEU A 145 -21.75 -4.34 -3.68
N PHE A 146 -22.30 -3.45 -4.49
CA PHE A 146 -22.04 -3.50 -5.93
C PHE A 146 -20.69 -2.81 -6.25
N PRO A 147 -19.88 -3.34 -7.18
CA PRO A 147 -18.65 -2.67 -7.65
C PRO A 147 -18.88 -1.21 -8.10
N GLU A 148 -20.07 -0.92 -8.62
CA GLU A 148 -20.56 0.40 -9.01
C GLU A 148 -20.50 1.40 -7.85
N GLU A 149 -20.82 0.96 -6.63
CA GLU A 149 -20.80 1.80 -5.43
C GLU A 149 -19.37 2.22 -5.10
N VAL A 150 -18.40 1.32 -5.26
CA VAL A 150 -16.97 1.63 -5.12
C VAL A 150 -16.58 2.76 -6.06
N ARG A 151 -17.04 2.73 -7.32
CA ARG A 151 -16.74 3.79 -8.30
C ARG A 151 -17.29 5.15 -7.87
N ASN A 152 -18.47 5.17 -7.25
CA ASN A 152 -19.05 6.40 -6.70
C ASN A 152 -18.20 6.95 -5.55
N TYR A 153 -17.80 6.10 -4.60
CA TYR A 153 -16.92 6.50 -3.50
C TYR A 153 -15.54 6.96 -3.99
N VAL A 154 -14.95 6.28 -4.98
CA VAL A 154 -13.70 6.71 -5.64
C VAL A 154 -13.83 8.11 -6.23
N ARG A 155 -14.95 8.42 -6.92
CA ARG A 155 -15.18 9.75 -7.48
C ARG A 155 -15.25 10.83 -6.38
N ARG A 156 -15.91 10.55 -5.26
CA ARG A 156 -16.03 11.50 -4.14
C ARG A 156 -14.70 11.68 -3.41
N VAL A 157 -13.96 10.60 -3.17
CA VAL A 157 -12.60 10.67 -2.61
C VAL A 157 -11.68 11.49 -3.51
N ARG A 158 -11.71 11.32 -4.84
CA ARG A 158 -10.95 12.17 -5.76
C ARG A 158 -11.25 13.67 -5.60
N LYS A 159 -12.54 14.01 -5.44
CA LYS A 159 -12.94 15.39 -5.20
C LYS A 159 -12.35 15.92 -3.89
N ILE A 160 -12.40 15.13 -2.81
CA ILE A 160 -11.80 15.51 -1.51
C ILE A 160 -10.29 15.71 -1.63
N LEU A 161 -9.57 14.79 -2.29
CA LEU A 161 -8.12 14.90 -2.50
C LEU A 161 -7.75 16.19 -3.24
N SER A 162 -8.51 16.53 -4.28
CA SER A 162 -8.34 17.77 -5.05
C SER A 162 -8.70 19.00 -4.22
N ASP A 163 -9.85 18.99 -3.55
CA ASP A 163 -10.38 20.13 -2.80
C ASP A 163 -9.44 20.47 -1.62
N LEU A 164 -8.79 19.49 -1.00
CA LEU A 164 -7.82 19.67 0.10
C LEU A 164 -6.36 19.78 -0.38
N GLU A 165 -6.13 19.78 -1.69
CA GLU A 165 -4.80 19.87 -2.30
C GLU A 165 -3.81 18.81 -1.80
N ILE A 166 -4.31 17.63 -1.45
CA ILE A 166 -3.47 16.51 -1.00
C ILE A 166 -2.58 16.10 -2.19
N PRO A 167 -1.24 15.94 -2.01
CA PRO A 167 -0.29 15.73 -3.11
C PRO A 167 -0.33 14.29 -3.64
N CYS A 168 -1.52 13.78 -3.98
CA CYS A 168 -1.70 12.44 -4.48
C CYS A 168 -2.89 12.32 -5.44
N ASP A 169 -2.80 11.32 -6.30
CA ASP A 169 -3.83 10.98 -7.27
C ASP A 169 -4.35 9.56 -7.01
N LEU A 170 -5.67 9.45 -6.91
CA LEU A 170 -6.36 8.17 -6.92
C LEU A 170 -6.50 7.67 -8.36
N VAL A 171 -5.52 6.89 -8.81
CA VAL A 171 -5.44 6.37 -10.17
C VAL A 171 -6.26 5.10 -10.35
N ASN A 172 -6.74 4.87 -11.57
CA ASN A 172 -7.36 3.60 -11.99
C ASN A 172 -6.51 3.00 -13.11
N ARG A 173 -6.18 1.71 -13.00
CA ARG A 173 -5.56 0.93 -14.09
C ARG A 173 -6.50 -0.21 -14.49
N PRO A 174 -6.84 -0.32 -15.79
CA PRO A 174 -7.67 -1.42 -16.29
C PRO A 174 -7.13 -2.77 -15.84
N HIS A 175 -8.01 -3.66 -15.38
CA HIS A 175 -7.69 -5.01 -14.87
C HIS A 175 -6.83 -5.07 -13.59
N THR A 176 -6.27 -3.95 -13.14
CA THR A 176 -5.49 -3.89 -11.88
C THR A 176 -6.28 -3.27 -10.74
N GLY A 177 -7.10 -2.25 -11.02
CA GLY A 177 -7.95 -1.57 -10.04
C GLY A 177 -7.42 -0.19 -9.65
N TYR A 178 -7.60 0.18 -8.38
CA TYR A 178 -7.36 1.52 -7.85
C TYR A 178 -6.16 1.58 -6.91
N SER A 179 -5.39 2.66 -6.97
CA SER A 179 -4.27 2.93 -6.06
C SER A 179 -4.14 4.43 -5.82
N LEU A 180 -3.59 4.82 -4.68
CA LEU A 180 -3.03 6.16 -4.49
C LEU A 180 -1.58 6.19 -4.99
N ILE A 181 -1.24 7.25 -5.72
CA ILE A 181 0.11 7.56 -6.18
C ILE A 181 0.42 9.00 -5.77
N PHE A 182 1.60 9.24 -5.22
CA PHE A 182 2.07 10.59 -4.94
C PHE A 182 2.25 11.39 -6.22
N ARG A 183 1.75 12.63 -6.21
CA ARG A 183 2.12 13.59 -7.25
C ARG A 183 3.60 13.91 -7.06
N PRO A 184 4.42 13.86 -8.13
CA PRO A 184 5.77 14.40 -8.06
C PRO A 184 5.66 15.89 -7.70
N ASP A 185 6.55 16.36 -6.81
CA ASP A 185 6.69 17.81 -6.60
C ASP A 185 7.10 18.45 -7.95
N PRO A 186 6.52 19.63 -8.29
CA PRO A 186 6.80 20.32 -9.55
C PRO A 186 8.25 20.80 -9.66
#